data_AF-A0A850A6L3-F1
#
_entry.id   AF-A0A850A6L3-F1
#
_cell.length_a   1.000
_cell.length_b   1.000
_cell.length_c   1.000
_cell.angle_alpha   90.00
_cell.angle_beta   90.00
_cell.angle_gamma   90.00
#
_symmetry.space_group_name_H-M   'P 1'
#
loop_
_entity.id
_entity.type
_entity.pdbx_description
1 polymer ?
#
loop_
_entity_poly.entity_id
_entity_poly.type
_entity_poly.pdbx_seq_one_letter_code
_entity_poly.pdbx_strand_id
1 'polypeptide(L)'
;LPLLRPGLWTGAALVFLTTIKELPATLLLAPSGFDTLATRIWSAAEEAFFVRAAAPALLLVLISALSIFILFSQEEGSEPAQRSP
;
A
#
# COMPACT_ATOMS: atom_id res chain seq x y z
N LEU A 1 -13.42 -27.80 5.76
CA LEU A 1 -12.84 -26.62 5.08
C LEU A 1 -12.05 -25.62 6.00
N PRO A 2 -11.33 -26.03 7.08
CA PRO A 2 -10.45 -25.11 7.82
C PRO A 2 -9.02 -25.00 7.24
N LEU A 3 -8.55 -26.03 6.54
CA LEU A 3 -7.21 -26.08 5.91
C LEU A 3 -7.06 -25.20 4.66
N LEU A 4 -8.18 -24.83 4.03
CA LEU A 4 -8.23 -23.95 2.84
C LEU A 4 -8.25 -22.46 3.19
N ARG A 5 -8.50 -22.12 4.47
CA ARG A 5 -8.61 -20.73 4.92
C ARG A 5 -7.31 -19.92 4.73
N PRO A 6 -6.11 -20.45 5.03
CA PRO A 6 -4.87 -19.71 4.81
C PRO A 6 -4.65 -19.39 3.33
N GLY A 7 -4.87 -20.37 2.44
CA GLY A 7 -4.73 -20.18 1.00
C GLY A 7 -5.72 -19.19 0.41
N LEU A 8 -6.95 -19.14 0.93
CA LEU A 8 -7.96 -18.17 0.51
C LEU A 8 -7.57 -16.74 0.90
N TRP A 9 -7.03 -16.55 2.10
CA TRP A 9 -6.53 -15.24 2.55
C TRP A 9 -5.31 -14.78 1.75
N THR A 10 -4.36 -15.68 1.48
CA THR A 10 -3.19 -15.37 0.64
C THR A 10 -3.60 -15.03 -0.79
N GLY A 11 -4.55 -15.78 -1.38
CA GLY A 11 -5.09 -15.50 -2.71
C GLY A 11 -5.81 -14.15 -2.78
N ALA A 12 -6.66 -13.85 -1.78
CA ALA A 12 -7.34 -12.56 -1.70
C ALA A 12 -6.34 -11.40 -1.55
N ALA A 13 -5.31 -11.56 -0.72
CA ALA A 13 -4.24 -10.57 -0.53
C ALA A 13 -3.42 -10.36 -1.82
N LEU A 14 -3.10 -11.43 -2.57
CA LEU A 14 -2.39 -11.34 -3.84
C LEU A 14 -3.22 -10.64 -4.92
N VAL A 15 -4.51 -10.96 -5.03
CA VAL A 15 -5.43 -10.30 -5.98
C VAL A 15 -5.56 -8.82 -5.65
N PHE A 16 -5.73 -8.49 -4.37
CA PHE A 16 -5.79 -7.10 -3.88
C PHE A 16 -4.49 -6.34 -4.15
N LEU A 17 -3.34 -6.95 -3.86
CA LEU A 17 -2.01 -6.38 -4.13
C LEU A 17 -1.76 -6.17 -5.63
N THR A 18 -2.29 -7.06 -6.48
CA THR A 18 -2.17 -6.92 -7.93
C THR A 18 -3.07 -5.80 -8.43
N THR A 19 -4.31 -5.72 -7.96
CA THR A 19 -5.25 -4.64 -8.36
C THR A 19 -4.83 -3.26 -7.87
N ILE A 20 -4.22 -3.12 -6.69
CA ILE A 20 -3.72 -1.82 -6.21
C ILE A 20 -2.47 -1.33 -6.96
N LYS A 21 -1.72 -2.24 -7.60
CA LYS A 21 -0.57 -1.92 -8.45
C LYS A 21 -0.96 -1.58 -9.89
N GLU A 22 -2.18 -1.90 -10.30
CA GLU A 22 -2.73 -1.53 -11.61
C GLU A 22 -3.24 -0.07 -11.61
N LEU A 23 -2.26 0.83 -11.53
CA LEU A 23 -2.39 2.28 -11.67
C LEU A 23 -3.16 2.74 -12.94
N PRO A 24 -3.11 2.06 -14.12
CA PRO A 24 -3.85 2.47 -15.32
C PRO A 24 -5.36 2.32 -15.18
N ALA A 25 -5.83 1.27 -14.49
CA ALA A 25 -7.26 1.02 -14.30
C ALA A 25 -7.88 2.01 -13.32
N THR A 26 -7.15 2.40 -12.27
CA THR A 26 -7.57 3.42 -11.32
C THR A 26 -7.57 4.83 -11.94
N LEU A 27 -6.63 5.14 -12.84
CA LEU A 27 -6.63 6.41 -13.59
C LEU A 27 -7.74 6.48 -14.66
N LEU A 28 -8.12 5.36 -15.28
CA LEU A 28 -9.24 5.31 -16.24
C LEU A 28 -10.62 5.39 -15.56
N LEU A 29 -10.74 4.91 -14.32
CA LEU A 29 -11.95 4.99 -13.49
C LEU A 29 -11.92 6.16 -12.50
N ALA A 30 -10.86 6.98 -12.49
CA ALA A 30 -10.73 8.11 -11.59
C ALA A 30 -11.82 9.15 -11.89
N PRO A 31 -12.65 9.53 -10.88
CA PRO A 31 -13.61 10.60 -11.05
C PRO A 31 -12.88 11.92 -11.35
N SER A 32 -13.38 12.68 -12.32
CA SER A 32 -12.83 13.99 -12.67
C SER A 32 -12.94 14.95 -11.48
N GLY A 33 -11.81 15.50 -11.04
CA GLY A 33 -11.75 16.58 -10.04
C GLY A 33 -11.22 16.21 -8.65
N PHE A 34 -10.67 15.01 -8.43
CA PHE A 34 -10.07 14.65 -7.13
C PHE A 34 -8.54 14.58 -7.18
N ASP A 35 -7.87 15.55 -6.53
CA ASP A 35 -6.42 15.59 -6.43
C ASP A 35 -5.91 14.77 -5.25
N THR A 36 -5.54 13.52 -5.51
CA THR A 36 -4.84 12.66 -4.55
C THR A 36 -3.41 13.16 -4.27
N LEU A 37 -2.80 12.70 -3.17
CA LEU A 37 -1.38 12.96 -2.89
C LEU A 37 -0.48 12.55 -4.05
N ALA A 38 -0.76 11.42 -4.70
CA ALA A 38 0.00 10.93 -5.85
C ALA A 38 -0.13 11.84 -7.08
N THR A 39 -1.34 12.30 -7.41
CA THR A 39 -1.56 13.19 -8.55
C THR A 39 -0.96 14.58 -8.31
N ARG A 40 -0.97 15.08 -7.07
CA ARG A 40 -0.29 16.34 -6.70
C ARG A 40 1.24 16.26 -6.82
N ILE A 41 1.85 15.14 -6.43
CA ILE A 41 3.29 14.92 -6.59
C ILE A 41 3.65 14.86 -8.08
N TRP A 42 2.86 14.11 -8.87
CA TRP A 42 3.10 13.95 -10.30
C TRP A 42 3.00 15.27 -11.07
N SER A 43 1.90 16.02 -10.89
CA SER A 43 1.71 17.33 -11.53
C SER A 43 2.81 18.34 -11.14
N ALA A 44 3.18 18.40 -9.86
CA ALA A 44 4.26 19.28 -9.41
C ALA A 44 5.65 18.86 -9.95
N ALA A 45 5.89 17.55 -10.13
CA ALA A 45 7.13 17.06 -10.73
C ALA A 45 7.20 17.31 -12.24
N GLU A 46 6.08 17.17 -12.96
CA GLU A 46 5.96 17.47 -14.38
C GLU A 46 6.23 18.96 -14.68
N GLU A 47 5.74 19.84 -13.81
CA GLU A 47 6.03 21.29 -13.87
C GLU A 47 7.42 21.67 -13.30
N ALA A 48 8.26 20.68 -12.96
CA ALA A 48 9.57 20.85 -12.31
C ALA A 48 9.55 21.61 -10.96
N PHE A 49 8.39 21.72 -10.31
CA PHE A 49 8.22 22.28 -8.97
C PHE A 49 8.45 21.24 -7.87
N PHE A 50 9.70 20.75 -7.76
CA PHE A 50 10.07 19.72 -6.78
C PHE A 50 9.82 20.12 -5.32
N VAL A 51 9.97 21.41 -4.99
CA VAL A 51 9.69 21.94 -3.64
C VAL A 51 8.21 21.74 -3.27
N ARG A 52 7.31 21.90 -4.23
CA ARG A 52 5.87 21.72 -4.05
C ARG A 52 5.48 20.25 -3.97
N ALA A 53 6.23 19.37 -4.66
CA ALA A 53 6.06 17.93 -4.59
C ALA A 53 6.61 17.33 -3.28
N ALA A 54 7.59 17.97 -2.63
CA ALA A 54 8.28 17.42 -1.47
C ALA A 54 7.37 17.18 -0.25
N ALA A 55 6.55 18.17 0.12
CA ALA A 55 5.63 18.05 1.25
C ALA A 55 4.59 16.91 1.08
N PRO A 56 3.84 16.81 -0.04
CA PRO A 56 2.92 15.69 -0.25
C PRO A 56 3.64 14.34 -0.40
N ALA A 57 4.84 14.30 -0.99
CA ALA A 57 5.64 13.08 -1.06
C ALA A 57 6.04 12.57 0.32
N LEU A 58 6.51 13.47 1.20
CA LEU A 58 6.88 13.13 2.57
C LEU A 58 5.69 12.56 3.36
N LEU A 59 4.51 13.18 3.23
CA LEU A 59 3.30 12.71 3.89
C LEU A 59 2.92 11.29 3.41
N LEU A 60 3.01 11.04 2.10
CA LEU A 60 2.73 9.73 1.52
C LEU A 60 3.71 8.66 2.03
N VAL A 61 5.00 8.99 2.12
CA VAL A 61 6.03 8.10 2.67
C VAL A 61 5.77 7.79 4.14
N LEU A 62 5.43 8.78 4.97
CA LEU A 62 5.16 8.57 6.39
C LEU A 62 3.95 7.66 6.62
N ILE A 63 2.86 7.85 5.86
CA ILE A 63 1.66 7.01 5.96
C ILE A 63 1.98 5.57 5.54
N SER A 64 2.76 5.41 4.46
CA SER A 64 3.21 4.09 3.98
C SER A 64 4.09 3.40 5.01
N ALA A 65 5.06 4.12 5.57
CA ALA A 65 5.97 3.61 6.58
C ALA A 65 5.23 3.19 7.86
N LEU A 66 4.27 3.99 8.32
CA LEU A 66 3.43 3.65 9.47
C LEU A 66 2.61 2.37 9.22
N SER A 67 2.04 2.23 8.03
CA SER A 67 1.26 1.05 7.66
C SER A 67 2.12 -0.22 7.66
N ILE A 68 3.33 -0.12 7.13
CA ILE A 68 4.32 -1.21 7.11
C ILE A 68 4.77 -1.55 8.54
N PHE A 69 5.04 -0.54 9.37
CA PHE A 69 5.44 -0.74 10.76
C PHE A 69 4.37 -1.50 11.57
N ILE A 70 3.10 -1.13 11.40
CA ILE A 70 1.99 -1.83 12.06
C ILE A 70 1.90 -3.29 11.58
N LEU A 71 2.10 -3.56 10.29
CA LEU A 71 2.10 -4.92 9.75
C LEU A 71 3.22 -5.78 10.36
N PHE A 72 4.45 -5.27 10.38
CA PHE A 72 5.59 -5.99 10.96
C PHE A 72 5.45 -6.21 12.47
N SER A 73 4.86 -5.25 13.19
CA SER A 73 4.59 -5.42 14.62
C SER A 73 3.59 -6.53 14.93
N GLN A 74 2.75 -6.95 13.97
CA GLN A 74 1.85 -8.10 14.12
C GLN A 74 2.55 -9.43 13.80
N GLU A 75 3.63 -9.41 13.03
CA GLU A 75 4.43 -10.61 12.71
C GLU A 75 5.29 -11.05 13.91
N GLU A 76 5.77 -10.12 14.74
CA GLU A 76 6.49 -10.43 15.99
C GLU A 76 5.60 -11.13 17.06
N GLY A 77 4.28 -11.09 16.92
CA GLY A 77 3.34 -11.83 17.76
C GLY A 77 3.12 -13.29 17.35
N SER A 78 3.75 -13.73 16.24
CA SER A 78 3.57 -15.06 15.65
C SER A 78 4.81 -15.95 15.80
N GLU A 79 5.48 -15.91 16.95
CA GLU A 79 6.23 -17.08 17.42
C GLU A 79 5.33 -17.92 18.34
N PRO A 80 4.62 -18.94 17.84
CA PRO A 80 4.29 -20.05 18.70
C PRO A 80 5.62 -20.73 19.01
N ALA A 81 6.13 -20.44 20.20
CA ALA A 81 6.97 -21.36 20.92
C ALA A 81 6.46 -22.80 20.74
N GLN A 82 7.40 -23.75 20.75
CA GLN A 82 7.20 -25.16 21.06
C GLN A 82 7.01 -26.07 19.81
N ARG A 83 7.76 -27.15 19.59
CA ARG A 83 8.47 -28.04 20.52
C ARG A 83 9.43 -28.94 19.72
N SER A 84 10.71 -29.01 20.12
CA SER A 84 11.54 -30.21 19.95
C SER A 84 10.88 -31.37 20.71
N PRO A 85 11.04 -32.62 20.26
CA PRO A 85 12.27 -33.36 20.58
C PRO A 85 13.01 -33.91 19.37
#